data_AF-A0A094AI97-F1
#
_entry.id   AF-A0A094AI97-F1
#
_cell.length_a   1.000
_cell.length_b   1.000
_cell.length_c   1.000
_cell.angle_alpha   90.00
_cell.angle_beta   90.00
_cell.angle_gamma   90.00
#
_symmetry.space_group_name_H-M   'P 1'
#
loop_
_entity.id
_entity.type
_entity.pdbx_description
1 polymer ?
#
loop_
_entity_poly.entity_id
_entity_poly.type
_entity_poly.pdbx_seq_one_letter_code
_entity_poly.pdbx_strand_id
1 'polypeptide(L)'
;MPRKIELPKTSATSNEGQLSNMTVVETVKSAVGLSDAPAPATRAQMSDAKLPMAYRDSCANLLIPLNRCRYEEYYLPWKCETERHSYEKCQYDEFKKRVAKMDELRAAKGGERSN
;
A
#
# COMPACT_ATOMS: atom_id res chain seq x y z
N MET A 1 27.39 15.56 34.75
CA MET A 1 27.05 14.13 34.91
C MET A 1 25.69 13.86 34.25
N PRO A 2 25.64 13.24 33.07
CA PRO A 2 24.37 12.82 32.50
C PRO A 2 23.94 11.48 33.09
N ARG A 3 22.77 11.43 33.73
CA ARG A 3 22.11 10.18 34.15
C ARG A 3 21.73 9.40 32.88
N LYS A 4 22.34 8.23 32.70
CA LYS A 4 21.86 7.23 31.74
C LYS A 4 20.48 6.79 32.19
N ILE A 5 19.46 7.06 31.38
CA ILE A 5 18.16 6.43 31.50
C ILE A 5 18.27 5.12 30.70
N GLU A 6 18.44 4.01 31.39
CA GLU A 6 18.32 2.68 30.78
C GLU A 6 16.84 2.37 30.58
N LEU A 7 16.42 2.29 29.32
CA LEU A 7 15.12 1.75 28.94
C LEU A 7 15.15 0.22 29.10
N PRO A 8 14.10 -0.40 29.68
CA PRO A 8 14.00 -1.84 29.77
C PRO A 8 13.90 -2.45 28.37
N LYS A 9 14.82 -3.38 28.05
CA LYS A 9 14.76 -4.22 26.86
C LYS A 9 13.53 -5.13 26.99
N THR A 10 12.39 -4.72 26.44
CA THR A 10 11.29 -5.64 26.19
C THR A 10 11.74 -6.61 25.12
N SER A 11 11.87 -7.86 25.52
CA SER A 11 12.14 -9.04 24.70
C SER A 11 11.31 -9.03 23.43
N ALA A 12 11.97 -8.81 22.30
CA ALA A 12 11.48 -9.29 21.02
C ALA A 12 11.40 -10.81 21.12
N THR A 13 10.19 -11.37 21.16
CA THR A 13 9.99 -12.78 20.82
C THR A 13 10.25 -12.90 19.33
N SER A 14 11.47 -13.34 19.02
CA SER A 14 11.86 -13.91 17.74
C SER A 14 10.91 -15.05 17.39
N ASN A 15 10.00 -14.81 16.45
CA ASN A 15 9.44 -15.88 15.61
C ASN A 15 10.30 -15.99 14.35
N GLU A 16 11.52 -16.50 14.53
CA GLU A 16 12.19 -17.24 13.46
C GLU A 16 11.54 -18.62 13.43
N GLY A 17 10.71 -18.88 12.42
CA GLY A 17 10.15 -20.21 12.22
C GLY A 17 8.76 -20.25 11.60
N GLN A 18 8.64 -19.85 10.33
CA GLN A 18 7.62 -20.47 9.45
C GLN A 18 8.02 -20.28 7.97
N LEU A 19 8.98 -21.10 7.55
CA LEU A 19 9.25 -21.39 6.14
C LEU A 19 9.00 -22.88 5.90
N SER A 20 7.77 -23.34 6.09
CA SER A 20 7.22 -24.60 5.55
C SER A 20 5.77 -24.70 5.97
N ASN A 21 4.90 -25.10 5.04
CA ASN A 21 3.43 -25.16 5.13
C ASN A 21 2.74 -23.88 4.66
N MET A 22 2.92 -23.56 3.38
CA MET A 22 1.90 -22.83 2.63
C MET A 22 0.61 -23.62 2.80
N THR A 23 -0.30 -23.13 3.63
CA THR A 23 -1.55 -23.85 3.88
C THR A 23 -2.30 -23.96 2.55
N VAL A 24 -3.10 -25.03 2.37
CA VAL A 24 -3.91 -25.20 1.15
C VAL A 24 -4.75 -23.93 0.91
N VAL A 25 -5.17 -23.27 1.98
CA VAL A 25 -5.89 -21.99 1.94
C VAL A 25 -5.06 -20.86 1.33
N GLU A 26 -3.80 -20.66 1.75
CA GLU A 26 -2.91 -19.64 1.17
C GLU A 26 -2.54 -19.94 -0.30
N THR A 27 -2.40 -21.22 -0.64
CA THR A 27 -2.15 -21.68 -2.01
C THR A 27 -3.34 -21.36 -2.91
N VAL A 28 -4.54 -21.68 -2.46
CA VAL A 28 -5.79 -21.38 -3.19
C VAL A 28 -5.96 -19.87 -3.30
N LYS A 29 -5.76 -19.14 -2.20
CA LYS A 29 -5.86 -17.68 -2.14
C LYS A 29 -4.91 -16.98 -3.11
N SER A 30 -3.68 -17.48 -3.23
CA SER A 30 -2.69 -17.01 -4.22
C SER A 30 -3.08 -17.39 -5.65
N ALA A 31 -3.60 -18.62 -5.87
CA ALA A 31 -4.02 -19.09 -7.18
C ALA A 31 -5.25 -18.37 -7.74
N VAL A 32 -6.18 -17.94 -6.87
CA VAL A 32 -7.35 -17.12 -7.26
C VAL A 32 -7.09 -15.62 -7.16
N GLY A 33 -5.86 -15.21 -6.82
CA GLY A 33 -5.46 -13.80 -6.75
C GLY A 33 -6.11 -12.98 -5.63
N LEU A 34 -6.65 -13.62 -4.59
CA LEU A 34 -7.23 -12.94 -3.43
C LEU A 34 -6.10 -12.50 -2.47
N SER A 35 -5.55 -11.31 -2.63
CA SER A 35 -4.64 -10.75 -1.62
C SER A 35 -5.39 -10.33 -0.35
N ASP A 36 -4.74 -10.36 0.82
CA ASP A 36 -5.23 -9.74 2.07
C ASP A 36 -5.35 -8.20 2.02
N ALA A 37 -5.01 -7.60 0.89
CA ALA A 37 -5.24 -6.19 0.67
C ALA A 37 -6.75 -5.89 0.64
N PRO A 38 -7.19 -4.73 1.16
CA PRO A 38 -8.57 -4.31 1.03
C PRO A 38 -9.00 -4.37 -0.43
N ALA A 39 -10.22 -4.85 -0.67
CA ALA A 39 -10.72 -5.04 -2.02
C ALA A 39 -10.62 -3.74 -2.83
N PRO A 40 -10.25 -3.82 -4.13
CA PRO A 40 -10.17 -2.64 -4.98
C PRO A 40 -11.54 -1.97 -5.12
N ALA A 41 -11.55 -0.64 -5.26
CA ALA A 41 -12.77 0.10 -5.43
C ALA A 41 -13.42 -0.22 -6.78
N THR A 42 -14.73 -0.44 -6.78
CA THR A 42 -15.48 -0.61 -8.03
C THR A 42 -15.54 0.71 -8.81
N ARG A 43 -15.74 0.62 -10.12
CA ARG A 43 -15.87 1.80 -10.98
C ARG A 43 -17.05 2.71 -10.59
N ALA A 44 -18.14 2.11 -10.12
CA ALA A 44 -19.30 2.85 -9.60
C ALA A 44 -18.90 3.64 -8.34
N GLN A 45 -18.28 2.98 -7.35
CA GLN A 45 -17.81 3.64 -6.12
C GLN A 45 -16.86 4.81 -6.38
N MET A 46 -15.93 4.67 -7.33
CA MET A 46 -15.02 5.76 -7.71
C MET A 46 -15.74 6.94 -8.40
N SER A 47 -16.81 6.65 -9.16
CA SER A 47 -17.64 7.66 -9.79
C SER A 47 -18.51 8.40 -8.77
N ASP A 48 -19.12 7.66 -7.85
CA ASP A 48 -19.97 8.21 -6.77
C ASP A 48 -19.17 9.08 -5.81
N ALA A 49 -17.93 8.66 -5.50
CA ALA A 49 -16.96 9.45 -4.74
C ALA A 49 -16.34 10.62 -5.53
N LYS A 50 -16.75 10.83 -6.79
CA LYS A 50 -16.32 11.92 -7.68
C LYS A 50 -14.80 12.04 -7.80
N LEU A 51 -14.09 10.90 -7.84
CA LEU A 51 -12.64 10.90 -8.01
C LEU A 51 -12.26 11.40 -9.41
N PRO A 52 -11.29 12.33 -9.54
CA PRO A 52 -10.72 12.70 -10.83
C PRO A 52 -10.05 11.50 -11.51
N MET A 53 -10.00 11.49 -12.85
CA MET A 53 -9.47 10.35 -13.62
C MET A 53 -8.05 9.94 -13.24
N ALA A 54 -7.21 10.91 -12.86
CA ALA A 54 -5.82 10.66 -12.45
C ALA A 54 -5.70 9.81 -11.16
N TYR A 55 -6.73 9.81 -10.30
CA TYR A 55 -6.72 9.13 -9.00
C TYR A 55 -7.59 7.86 -8.98
N ARG A 56 -8.02 7.38 -10.15
CA ARG A 56 -8.78 6.12 -10.30
C ARG A 56 -7.83 4.95 -10.53
N ASP A 57 -6.86 4.81 -9.64
CA ASP A 57 -5.84 3.75 -9.65
C ASP A 57 -6.25 2.56 -8.76
N SER A 58 -5.38 1.57 -8.67
CA SER A 58 -5.54 0.40 -7.79
C SER A 58 -5.60 0.76 -6.31
N CYS A 59 -5.18 1.97 -5.92
CA CYS A 59 -5.18 2.49 -4.56
C CYS A 59 -6.43 3.32 -4.20
N ALA A 60 -7.39 3.47 -5.14
CA ALA A 60 -8.57 4.32 -4.95
C ALA A 60 -9.46 3.91 -3.77
N ASN A 61 -9.45 2.62 -3.38
CA ASN A 61 -10.15 2.13 -2.20
C ASN A 61 -9.65 2.74 -0.88
N LEU A 62 -8.40 3.17 -0.82
CA LEU A 62 -7.82 3.88 0.33
C LEU A 62 -8.06 5.40 0.26
N LEU A 63 -8.19 5.95 -0.95
CA LEU A 63 -8.43 7.38 -1.15
C LEU A 63 -9.84 7.82 -0.76
N ILE A 64 -10.85 6.99 -1.03
CA ILE A 64 -12.24 7.27 -0.66
C ILE A 64 -12.41 7.51 0.85
N PRO A 65 -11.95 6.61 1.75
CA PRO A 65 -12.04 6.83 3.20
C PRO A 65 -11.15 7.99 3.67
N LEU A 66 -9.97 8.20 3.07
CA LEU A 66 -9.13 9.36 3.37
C LEU A 66 -9.84 10.68 3.07
N ASN A 67 -10.50 10.79 1.92
CA ASN A 67 -11.24 12.00 1.56
C ASN A 67 -12.42 12.22 2.50
N ARG A 68 -13.12 11.14 2.89
CA ARG A 68 -14.18 11.21 3.90
C ARG A 68 -13.65 11.77 5.23
N CYS A 69 -12.56 11.21 5.77
CA CYS A 69 -11.94 11.69 7.01
C CYS A 69 -11.54 13.17 6.89
N ARG A 70 -10.97 13.59 5.77
CA ARG A 70 -10.60 15.00 5.52
C ARG A 70 -11.80 15.94 5.58
N TYR A 71 -12.94 15.56 5.01
CA TYR A 71 -14.15 16.38 5.10
C TYR A 71 -14.73 16.42 6.52
N GLU A 72 -14.77 15.27 7.22
CA GLU A 72 -15.30 15.17 8.58
C GLU A 72 -14.46 15.95 9.60
N GLU A 73 -13.13 15.93 9.45
CA GLU A 73 -12.17 16.59 10.36
C GLU A 73 -11.68 17.93 9.81
N TYR A 74 -12.37 18.55 8.85
CA TYR A 74 -12.03 19.86 8.27
C TYR A 74 -10.57 19.99 7.82
N TYR A 75 -10.01 18.92 7.26
CA TYR A 75 -8.65 18.84 6.72
C TYR A 75 -7.54 19.10 7.75
N LEU A 76 -7.80 18.81 9.03
CA LEU A 76 -6.78 18.92 10.07
C LEU A 76 -5.63 17.93 9.80
N PRO A 77 -4.36 18.40 9.75
CA PRO A 77 -3.25 17.60 9.24
C PRO A 77 -2.87 16.39 10.13
N TRP A 78 -3.20 16.43 11.43
CA TRP A 78 -2.86 15.39 12.41
C TRP A 78 -3.96 14.34 12.65
N LYS A 79 -5.16 14.49 12.03
CA LYS A 79 -6.31 13.61 12.33
C LYS A 79 -6.39 12.36 11.45
N CYS A 80 -6.09 12.49 10.16
CA CYS A 80 -6.22 11.41 9.18
C CYS A 80 -4.86 10.82 8.77
N GLU A 81 -3.88 10.77 9.70
CA GLU A 81 -2.51 10.37 9.38
C GLU A 81 -2.42 8.91 8.95
N THR A 82 -3.16 8.02 9.59
CA THR A 82 -3.15 6.58 9.28
C THR A 82 -3.65 6.32 7.87
N GLU A 83 -4.79 6.90 7.49
CA GLU A 83 -5.39 6.77 6.16
C GLU A 83 -4.47 7.40 5.11
N ARG A 84 -3.88 8.56 5.42
CA ARG A 84 -2.94 9.25 4.53
C ARG A 84 -1.72 8.40 4.26
N HIS A 85 -1.06 7.90 5.31
CA HIS A 85 0.13 7.07 5.18
C HIS A 85 -0.16 5.74 4.49
N SER A 86 -1.32 5.16 4.73
CA SER A 86 -1.76 3.93 4.04
C SER A 86 -1.91 4.17 2.53
N TYR A 87 -2.54 5.28 2.13
CA TYR A 87 -2.69 5.66 0.73
C TYR A 87 -1.33 5.96 0.06
N GLU A 88 -0.47 6.74 0.72
CA GLU A 88 0.87 7.07 0.23
C GLU A 88 1.76 5.84 0.05
N LYS A 89 1.69 4.89 1.00
CA LYS A 89 2.41 3.62 0.89
C LYS A 89 1.95 2.82 -0.32
N CYS A 90 0.63 2.72 -0.53
CA CYS A 90 0.08 2.04 -1.71
C CYS A 90 0.60 2.66 -3.01
N GLN A 91 0.59 4.00 -3.10
CA GLN A 91 1.11 4.71 -4.27
C GLN A 91 2.60 4.47 -4.52
N TYR A 92 3.39 4.42 -3.45
CA TYR A 92 4.80 4.10 -3.55
C TYR A 92 5.04 2.67 -4.04
N ASP A 93 4.27 1.71 -3.55
CA ASP A 93 4.34 0.31 -3.99
C ASP A 93 3.94 0.16 -5.46
N GLU A 94 2.88 0.84 -5.90
CA GLU A 94 2.49 0.88 -7.32
C GLU A 94 3.53 1.57 -8.21
N PHE A 95 4.17 2.63 -7.72
CA PHE A 95 5.26 3.28 -8.43
C PHE A 95 6.44 2.32 -8.65
N LYS A 96 6.85 1.57 -7.62
CA LYS A 96 7.92 0.56 -7.76
C LYS A 96 7.57 -0.51 -8.80
N LYS A 97 6.31 -0.99 -8.82
CA LYS A 97 5.86 -1.93 -9.86
C LYS A 97 5.98 -1.34 -11.26
N ARG A 98 5.60 -0.06 -11.43
CA ARG A 98 5.75 0.64 -12.72
C ARG A 98 7.21 0.82 -13.12
N VAL A 99 8.10 1.12 -12.18
CA VAL A 99 9.55 1.22 -12.44
C VAL A 99 10.10 -0.13 -12.89
N ALA A 100 9.80 -1.21 -12.17
CA ALA A 100 10.22 -2.56 -12.54
C ALA A 100 9.77 -2.92 -13.96
N LYS A 101 8.50 -2.66 -14.29
CA LYS A 101 7.97 -2.87 -15.65
C LYS A 101 8.69 -2.02 -16.70
N MET A 102 9.04 -0.78 -16.38
CA MET A 102 9.81 0.06 -17.31
C MET A 102 11.23 -0.45 -17.51
N ASP A 103 11.86 -0.99 -16.48
CA ASP A 103 13.20 -1.57 -16.58
C ASP A 103 13.20 -2.86 -17.40
N GLU A 104 12.18 -3.72 -17.24
CA GLU A 104 11.95 -4.88 -18.11
C GLU A 104 11.82 -4.47 -19.59
N LEU A 105 11.03 -3.42 -19.88
CA LEU A 105 10.85 -2.90 -21.24
C LEU A 105 12.13 -2.28 -21.80
N ARG A 106 12.93 -1.60 -20.98
CA ARG A 106 14.24 -1.05 -21.39
C ARG A 106 15.22 -2.16 -21.70
N ALA A 107 15.31 -3.19 -20.87
CA ALA A 107 16.16 -4.34 -21.10
C ALA A 107 15.79 -5.05 -22.42
N ALA A 108 14.50 -5.23 -22.68
CA ALA A 108 14.01 -5.79 -23.94
C ALA A 108 14.34 -4.93 -25.18
N LYS A 109 14.51 -3.61 -25.00
CA LYS A 109 14.88 -2.65 -26.05
C LYS A 109 16.39 -2.36 -26.10
N GLY A 110 17.23 -3.16 -25.45
CA GLY A 110 18.69 -2.95 -25.47
C GLY A 110 19.16 -1.67 -24.76
N GLY A 111 18.37 -1.14 -23.82
CA GLY A 111 18.71 0.06 -23.04
C GLY A 111 18.26 1.39 -23.64
N GLU A 112 17.55 1.39 -24.77
CA GLU A 112 17.04 2.63 -25.36
C GLU A 112 15.93 3.26 -24.51
N ARG A 113 16.07 4.57 -24.24
CA ARG A 113 15.03 5.36 -23.58
C ARG A 113 13.94 5.65 -24.62
N SER A 114 12.75 5.07 -24.41
CA SER A 114 11.57 5.38 -25.23
C SER A 114 11.13 6.83 -25.01
N ASN A 115 11.57 7.74 -25.88
CA ASN A 115 11.13 9.13 -25.89
C ASN A 115 11.09 9.66 -27.32
#